data_AF-A0A2V0RBV6-F1
#
_entry.id   AF-A0A2V0RBV6-F1
#
_cell.length_a   1.000
_cell.length_b   1.000
_cell.length_c   1.000
_cell.angle_alpha   90.00
_cell.angle_beta   90.00
_cell.angle_gamma   90.00
#
_symmetry.space_group_name_H-M   'P 1'
#
loop_
_entity.id
_entity.type
_entity.pdbx_description
1 polymer ?
#
loop_
_entity_poly.entity_id
_entity_poly.type
_entity_poly.pdbx_seq_one_letter_code
_entity_poly.pdbx_strand_id
1 'polypeptide(L)'
;MGPSIITSHLCALAIYSNKELFKIFKEYCRKTSSVDIYMQFHHCIDLCIVNVGNLYLLITGKLSLFAEPAGKTRLFAICNFWVQSALKPFHNCLMETLKLFKSDGTFDQIGQFNRILLETKGLKTYCFDLSKATDRFPIRLQQVLLEVIVDAEYAKL
;
A
#
# COMPACT_ATOMS: atom_id res chain seq x y z
N MET A 1 -16.04 -7.64 10.61
CA MET A 1 -15.49 -6.26 10.69
C MET A 1 -14.04 -6.37 11.11
N GLY A 2 -13.10 -5.79 10.36
CA GLY A 2 -11.67 -5.87 10.70
C GLY A 2 -11.31 -4.92 11.86
N PRO A 3 -10.26 -5.24 12.65
CA PRO A 3 -9.86 -4.43 13.80
C PRO A 3 -9.50 -2.98 13.43
N SER A 4 -9.02 -2.73 12.21
CA SER A 4 -8.65 -1.38 11.73
C SER A 4 -9.84 -0.43 11.56
N ILE A 5 -11.07 -0.95 11.39
CA ILE A 5 -12.28 -0.12 11.27
C ILE A 5 -12.65 0.47 12.64
N ILE A 6 -12.43 -0.29 13.72
CA ILE A 6 -12.77 0.12 15.09
C ILE A 6 -12.01 1.39 15.48
N THR A 7 -10.74 1.50 15.08
CA THR A 7 -9.89 2.66 15.37
C THR A 7 -9.85 3.70 14.25
N SER A 8 -10.71 3.59 13.24
CA SER A 8 -10.71 4.48 12.06
C SER A 8 -10.86 5.97 12.44
N HIS A 9 -11.63 6.27 13.48
CA HIS A 9 -11.80 7.61 14.01
C HIS A 9 -10.52 8.22 14.59
N LEU A 10 -9.77 7.44 15.39
CA LEU A 10 -8.47 7.86 15.90
C LEU A 10 -7.47 8.03 14.76
N CYS A 11 -7.52 7.15 13.76
CA CYS A 11 -6.69 7.27 12.56
C CYS A 11 -7.01 8.55 11.76
N ALA A 12 -8.29 8.94 11.68
CA ALA A 12 -8.72 10.16 11.00
C ALA A 12 -8.13 11.39 11.67
N LEU A 13 -8.28 11.46 13.00
CA LEU A 13 -7.69 12.52 13.81
C LEU A 13 -6.16 12.55 13.71
N ALA A 14 -5.49 11.39 13.70
CA ALA A 14 -4.04 11.31 13.56
C ALA A 14 -3.52 11.91 12.25
N ILE A 15 -4.22 11.67 11.14
CA ILE A 15 -3.91 12.31 9.86
C ILE A 15 -4.21 13.81 9.94
N TYR A 16 -5.39 14.19 10.42
CA TYR A 16 -5.84 15.58 10.46
C TYR A 16 -4.94 16.48 11.33
N SER A 17 -4.48 15.98 12.47
CA SER A 17 -3.55 16.69 13.35
C SER A 17 -2.17 16.90 12.72
N ASN A 18 -1.76 16.07 11.76
CA ASN A 18 -0.53 16.24 11.00
C ASN A 18 -0.80 17.01 9.70
N LYS A 19 -0.50 18.31 9.68
CA LYS A 19 -0.79 19.21 8.55
C LYS A 19 -0.17 18.73 7.23
N GLU A 20 1.04 18.18 7.27
CA GLU A 20 1.76 17.72 6.09
C GLU A 20 1.15 16.43 5.54
N LEU A 21 0.92 15.44 6.40
CA LEU A 21 0.28 14.19 6.02
C LEU A 21 -1.17 14.41 5.53
N PHE A 22 -1.91 15.31 6.16
CA PHE A 22 -3.26 15.67 5.72
C PHE A 22 -3.24 16.32 4.32
N LYS A 23 -2.27 17.22 4.06
CA LYS A 23 -2.10 17.83 2.73
C LYS A 23 -1.83 16.76 1.67
N ILE A 24 -0.90 15.84 1.93
CA ILE A 24 -0.56 14.73 1.02
C ILE A 24 -1.78 13.83 0.81
N PHE A 25 -2.47 13.43 1.88
CA PHE A 25 -3.66 12.58 1.81
C PHE A 25 -4.79 13.22 0.98
N LYS A 26 -5.05 14.52 1.19
CA LYS A 26 -6.04 15.27 0.42
C LYS A 26 -5.68 15.30 -1.06
N GLU A 27 -4.42 15.60 -1.39
CA GLU A 27 -3.96 15.68 -2.77
C GLU A 27 -3.99 14.31 -3.46
N TYR A 28 -3.56 13.26 -2.75
CA TYR A 28 -3.68 11.87 -3.21
C TYR A 28 -5.13 11.54 -3.57
N CYS A 29 -6.08 11.74 -2.65
CA CYS A 29 -7.49 11.39 -2.87
C CYS A 29 -8.10 12.17 -4.05
N ARG A 30 -7.67 13.42 -4.26
CA ARG A 30 -8.08 14.24 -5.41
C ARG A 30 -7.58 13.65 -6.72
N LYS A 31 -6.30 13.27 -6.78
CA LYS A 31 -5.65 12.70 -7.97
C LYS A 31 -6.18 11.31 -8.32
N THR A 32 -6.44 10.46 -7.33
CA THR A 32 -6.96 9.10 -7.54
C THR A 32 -8.49 9.02 -7.62
N SER A 33 -9.17 10.17 -7.77
CA SER A 33 -10.64 10.27 -7.79
C SER A 33 -11.34 9.53 -6.64
N SER A 34 -10.69 9.46 -5.48
CA SER A 34 -11.15 8.73 -4.29
C SER A 34 -12.03 9.61 -3.41
N VAL A 35 -13.06 10.20 -4.02
CA VAL A 35 -13.94 11.20 -3.39
C VAL A 35 -14.69 10.59 -2.21
N ASP A 36 -15.17 9.35 -2.33
CA ASP A 36 -15.91 8.68 -1.27
C ASP A 36 -15.08 8.49 0.00
N ILE A 37 -13.82 8.07 -0.15
CA ILE A 37 -12.89 7.90 0.98
C ILE A 37 -12.65 9.25 1.66
N TYR A 38 -12.47 10.31 0.88
CA TYR A 38 -12.26 11.65 1.41
C TYR A 38 -13.51 12.21 2.12
N MET A 39 -14.71 11.98 1.58
CA MET A 39 -15.97 12.39 2.21
C MET A 39 -16.19 11.65 3.53
N GLN A 40 -15.97 10.33 3.55
CA GLN A 40 -16.09 9.52 4.76
C GLN A 40 -15.06 9.94 5.81
N PHE A 41 -13.84 10.27 5.38
CA PHE A 41 -12.78 10.77 6.26
C PHE A 41 -13.19 12.09 6.95
N HIS A 42 -13.70 13.06 6.19
CA HIS A 42 -14.18 14.34 6.74
C HIS A 42 -15.34 14.16 7.69
N HIS A 43 -16.34 13.36 7.29
CA HIS A 43 -17.47 13.06 8.16
C HIS A 43 -17.03 12.43 9.48
N CYS A 44 -16.03 11.55 9.44
CA CYS A 44 -15.46 10.94 10.63
C CYS A 44 -14.80 11.99 11.55
N ILE A 45 -14.07 12.96 11.00
CA ILE A 45 -13.47 14.04 11.77
C ILE A 45 -14.54 14.91 12.43
N ASP A 46 -15.56 15.33 11.67
CA ASP A 46 -16.62 16.20 12.17
C ASP A 46 -17.35 15.57 13.37
N LEU A 47 -17.62 14.27 13.31
CA LEU A 47 -18.22 13.52 14.42
C LEU A 47 -17.31 13.41 15.65
N CYS A 48 -15.99 13.38 15.44
CA CYS A 48 -15.01 13.13 16.50
C CYS A 48 -14.50 14.40 17.18
N ILE A 49 -14.42 15.53 16.46
CA ILE A 49 -14.09 16.83 17.07
C ILE A 49 -15.06 17.17 18.20
N VAL A 50 -16.31 16.72 18.10
CA VAL A 50 -17.35 16.92 19.11
C VAL A 50 -17.12 16.06 20.38
N ASN A 51 -16.38 14.95 20.29
CA ASN A 51 -16.45 13.87 21.29
C ASN A 51 -15.09 13.37 21.84
N VAL A 52 -13.94 13.84 21.34
CA VAL A 52 -12.63 13.29 21.76
C VAL A 52 -11.94 14.22 22.76
N GLY A 53 -12.10 13.91 24.05
CA GLY A 53 -11.50 14.66 25.17
C GLY A 53 -10.04 14.34 25.50
N ASN A 54 -9.35 13.47 24.75
CA ASN A 54 -7.94 13.16 25.02
C ASN A 54 -7.15 12.71 23.76
N LEU A 55 -6.28 13.59 23.26
CA LEU A 55 -5.53 13.45 21.99
C LEU A 55 -4.10 12.89 22.15
N TYR A 56 -3.72 12.45 23.36
CA TYR A 56 -2.30 12.29 23.71
C TYR A 56 -1.55 11.11 23.08
N LEU A 57 -2.17 10.24 22.28
CA LEU A 57 -1.43 9.23 21.53
C LEU A 57 -2.09 8.89 20.18
N LEU A 58 -2.19 9.88 19.30
CA LEU A 58 -2.59 9.67 17.91
C LEU A 58 -1.44 8.99 17.14
N ILE A 59 -1.69 7.80 16.61
CA ILE A 59 -0.70 6.99 15.88
C ILE A 59 -1.07 6.95 14.39
N THR A 60 -0.15 7.35 13.51
CA THR A 60 -0.34 7.36 12.05
C THR A 60 -0.06 6.00 11.39
N GLY A 61 0.66 5.12 12.08
CA GLY A 61 0.97 3.76 11.66
C GLY A 61 1.84 3.08 12.72
N LYS A 62 2.05 1.77 12.60
CA LYS A 62 2.89 1.02 13.53
C LYS A 62 3.81 0.05 12.80
N LEU A 63 4.97 -0.21 13.39
CA LEU A 63 5.81 -1.34 12.99
C LEU A 63 5.34 -2.60 13.73
N SER A 64 5.43 -3.75 13.06
CA SER A 64 5.04 -5.03 13.63
C SER A 64 5.97 -6.14 13.15
N LEU A 65 6.10 -7.17 13.97
CA LEU A 65 6.91 -8.34 13.71
C LEU A 65 6.00 -9.54 13.49
N PHE A 66 6.29 -10.34 12.47
CA PHE A 66 5.60 -11.59 12.18
C PHE A 66 6.62 -12.72 12.11
N ALA A 67 6.39 -13.76 12.91
CA ALA A 67 7.21 -14.96 12.88
C ALA A 67 6.78 -15.84 11.70
N GLU A 68 7.74 -16.19 10.86
CA GLU A 68 7.60 -17.13 9.76
C GLU A 68 8.22 -18.49 10.12
N PRO A 69 7.85 -19.56 9.40
CA PRO A 69 8.52 -20.85 9.50
C PRO A 69 10.05 -20.73 9.32
N ALA A 70 10.78 -21.73 9.82
CA ALA A 70 12.25 -21.77 9.81
C ALA A 70 12.96 -20.67 10.64
N GLY A 71 12.29 -20.11 11.65
CA GLY A 71 12.90 -19.20 12.62
C GLY A 71 13.17 -17.78 12.08
N LYS A 72 12.51 -17.41 10.98
CA LYS A 72 12.65 -16.09 10.36
C LYS A 72 11.59 -15.14 10.91
N THR A 73 11.97 -13.91 11.25
CA THR A 73 11.03 -12.86 11.64
C THR A 73 11.02 -11.76 10.58
N ARG A 74 9.83 -11.40 10.09
CA ARG A 74 9.65 -10.26 9.19
C ARG A 74 9.20 -9.02 9.95
N LEU A 75 9.85 -7.90 9.68
CA LEU A 75 9.42 -6.57 10.09
C LEU A 75 8.55 -5.98 8.98
N PHE A 76 7.39 -5.44 9.32
CA PHE A 76 6.53 -4.76 8.37
C PHE A 76 5.86 -3.55 9.00
N ALA A 77 5.54 -2.56 8.17
CA ALA A 77 4.79 -1.38 8.57
C ALA A 77 3.30 -1.62 8.31
N ILE A 78 2.46 -1.28 9.30
CA ILE A 78 1.02 -1.26 9.20
C ILE A 78 0.59 0.20 9.11
N CYS A 79 0.07 0.58 7.95
CA CYS A 79 -0.52 1.89 7.73
C CYS A 79 -1.84 2.02 8.49
N ASN A 80 -2.24 3.26 8.78
CA ASN A 80 -3.58 3.52 9.30
C ASN A 80 -4.67 3.18 8.24
N PHE A 81 -5.90 3.05 8.72
CA PHE A 81 -7.05 2.67 7.91
C PHE A 81 -7.24 3.57 6.67
N TRP A 82 -7.16 4.90 6.83
CA TRP A 82 -7.47 5.84 5.75
C TRP A 82 -6.39 5.83 4.67
N VAL A 83 -5.11 5.81 5.04
CA VAL A 83 -4.00 5.68 4.09
C VAL A 83 -4.08 4.35 3.35
N GLN A 84 -4.32 3.24 4.07
CA GLN A 84 -4.47 1.91 3.45
C GLN A 84 -5.62 1.89 2.44
N SER A 85 -6.77 2.47 2.80
CA SER A 85 -7.95 2.56 1.92
C SER A 85 -7.67 3.45 0.72
N ALA A 86 -7.01 4.60 0.91
CA ALA A 86 -6.63 5.49 -0.18
C ALA A 86 -5.63 4.84 -1.15
N LEU A 87 -4.74 3.96 -0.69
CA LEU A 87 -3.79 3.25 -1.57
C LEU A 87 -4.45 2.17 -2.45
N LYS A 88 -5.73 1.82 -2.23
CA LYS A 88 -6.42 0.75 -2.94
C LYS A 88 -6.53 0.97 -4.46
N PRO A 89 -6.89 2.15 -4.99
CA PRO A 89 -6.96 2.37 -6.44
C PRO A 89 -5.60 2.23 -7.11
N PHE A 90 -4.54 2.74 -6.49
CA PHE A 90 -3.18 2.58 -7.01
C PHE A 90 -2.74 1.12 -7.03
N HIS A 91 -3.00 0.39 -5.93
CA HIS A 91 -2.77 -1.05 -5.89
C HIS A 91 -3.54 -1.80 -6.99
N ASN A 92 -4.82 -1.48 -7.20
CA ASN A 92 -5.61 -2.11 -8.25
C ASN A 92 -5.04 -1.80 -9.63
N CYS A 93 -4.62 -0.56 -9.90
CA CYS A 93 -3.97 -0.18 -11.15
C CYS A 93 -2.71 -1.01 -11.42
N LEU A 94 -1.84 -1.17 -10.41
CA LEU A 94 -0.65 -2.02 -10.53
C LEU A 94 -1.03 -3.48 -10.81
N MET A 95 -2.02 -4.01 -10.10
CA MET A 95 -2.47 -5.38 -10.26
C MET A 95 -3.09 -5.64 -11.64
N GLU A 96 -3.85 -4.69 -12.20
CA GLU A 96 -4.35 -4.79 -13.58
C GLU A 96 -3.20 -4.71 -14.60
N THR A 97 -2.19 -3.88 -14.34
CA THR A 97 -1.00 -3.81 -15.19
C THR A 97 -0.23 -5.14 -15.18
N LEU A 98 -0.12 -5.80 -14.02
CA LEU A 98 0.56 -7.09 -13.91
C LEU A 98 -0.09 -8.18 -14.78
N LYS A 99 -1.41 -8.15 -14.95
CA LYS A 99 -2.13 -9.10 -15.82
C LYS A 99 -1.73 -9.00 -17.30
N LEU A 100 -1.18 -7.87 -17.73
CA LEU A 100 -0.72 -7.69 -19.11
C LEU A 100 0.57 -8.49 -19.39
N PHE A 101 1.35 -8.81 -18.36
CA PHE A 101 2.58 -9.59 -18.51
C PHE A 101 2.26 -11.09 -18.49
N LYS A 102 2.37 -11.73 -19.66
CA LYS A 102 2.20 -13.19 -19.79
C LYS A 102 3.18 -14.01 -18.95
N SER A 103 4.29 -13.41 -18.55
CA SER A 103 5.33 -14.03 -17.70
C SER A 103 5.03 -13.93 -16.20
N ASP A 104 4.05 -13.11 -15.80
CA ASP A 104 3.71 -12.90 -14.40
C ASP A 104 2.76 -14.00 -13.91
N GLY A 105 3.07 -14.58 -12.75
CA GLY A 105 2.30 -15.67 -12.15
C GLY A 105 1.41 -15.23 -10.98
N THR A 106 1.24 -13.93 -10.73
CA THR A 106 0.57 -13.41 -9.52
C THR A 106 -0.87 -13.93 -9.38
N PHE A 107 -1.59 -14.07 -10.49
CA PHE A 107 -3.00 -14.50 -10.51
C PHE A 107 -3.19 -16.00 -10.74
N ASP A 108 -2.22 -16.68 -11.36
CA ASP A 108 -2.25 -18.11 -11.66
C ASP A 108 -0.85 -18.72 -11.54
N GLN A 109 -0.46 -19.01 -10.29
CA GLN A 109 0.87 -19.51 -9.98
C GLN A 109 1.11 -20.90 -10.58
N ILE A 110 0.09 -21.77 -10.58
CA ILE A 110 0.18 -23.15 -11.08
C ILE A 110 0.27 -23.15 -12.61
N GLY A 111 -0.59 -22.39 -13.28
CA GLY A 111 -0.55 -22.25 -14.74
C GLY A 111 0.77 -21.68 -15.21
N GLN A 112 1.31 -20.67 -14.51
CA GLN A 112 2.60 -20.08 -14.86
C GLN A 112 3.77 -21.06 -14.63
N PHE A 113 3.75 -21.82 -13.53
CA PHE A 113 4.74 -22.87 -13.29
C PHE A 113 4.75 -23.91 -14.42
N ASN A 114 3.58 -24.40 -14.83
CA ASN A 114 3.47 -25.37 -15.91
C ASN A 114 3.97 -24.81 -17.25
N ARG A 115 3.66 -23.54 -17.54
CA ARG A 115 4.12 -22.85 -18.75
C ARG A 115 5.64 -22.75 -18.80
N ILE A 116 6.27 -22.32 -17.70
CA ILE A 116 7.72 -22.26 -17.58
C ILE A 116 8.33 -23.66 -17.79
N LEU A 117 7.79 -24.69 -17.14
CA LEU A 117 8.31 -26.06 -17.26
C LEU A 117 8.29 -26.59 -18.71
N LEU A 118 7.23 -26.26 -19.46
CA LEU A 118 7.11 -26.62 -20.87
C LEU A 118 8.06 -25.80 -21.76
N GLU A 119 8.08 -24.48 -21.60
CA GLU A 119 8.88 -23.56 -22.41
C GLU A 119 10.39 -23.73 -22.21
N THR A 120 10.81 -24.16 -21.02
CA THR A 120 12.23 -24.31 -20.68
C THR A 120 12.74 -25.74 -20.73
N LYS A 121 11.96 -26.69 -21.25
CA LYS A 121 12.34 -28.10 -21.30
C LYS A 121 13.63 -28.28 -22.13
N GLY A 122 14.67 -28.82 -21.50
CA GLY A 122 15.98 -29.00 -22.13
C GLY A 122 16.85 -27.75 -22.22
N LEU A 123 16.39 -26.61 -21.67
CA LEU A 123 17.15 -25.37 -21.59
C LEU A 123 17.77 -25.21 -20.18
N LYS A 124 18.88 -24.46 -20.10
CA LYS A 124 19.42 -24.02 -18.82
C LYS A 124 18.49 -22.96 -18.23
N THR A 125 17.99 -23.20 -17.02
CA THR A 125 17.14 -22.28 -16.28
C THR A 125 17.79 -21.82 -15.00
N TYR A 126 17.48 -20.60 -14.60
CA TYR A 126 18.02 -19.97 -13.40
C TYR A 126 16.86 -19.42 -12.57
N CYS A 127 16.91 -19.64 -11.26
CA CYS A 127 15.97 -19.10 -10.30
C CYS A 127 16.72 -18.13 -9.39
N PHE A 128 16.24 -16.88 -9.32
CA PHE A 128 16.85 -15.83 -8.51
C PHE A 128 15.92 -15.49 -7.36
N ASP A 129 16.37 -15.74 -6.13
CA ASP A 129 15.70 -15.23 -4.92
C ASP A 129 16.41 -13.96 -4.44
N LEU A 130 15.67 -12.86 -4.38
CA LEU A 130 16.20 -11.56 -4.00
C LEU A 130 16.13 -11.40 -2.47
N SER A 131 17.29 -11.36 -1.82
CA SER A 131 17.37 -11.09 -0.39
C SER A 131 16.73 -9.73 -0.05
N LYS A 132 15.84 -9.70 0.96
CA LYS A 132 15.20 -8.49 1.50
C LYS A 132 14.69 -7.53 0.40
N ALA A 133 14.07 -8.08 -0.65
CA ALA A 133 13.70 -7.32 -1.85
C ALA A 133 12.74 -6.16 -1.54
N THR A 134 11.73 -6.40 -0.70
CA THR A 134 10.72 -5.41 -0.31
C THR A 134 11.33 -4.25 0.48
N ASP A 135 12.22 -4.56 1.43
CA ASP A 135 12.80 -3.57 2.34
C ASP A 135 13.86 -2.71 1.66
N ARG A 136 14.44 -3.21 0.55
CA ARG A 136 15.54 -2.57 -0.18
C ARG A 136 15.13 -2.07 -1.55
N PHE A 137 13.84 -2.00 -1.86
CA PHE A 137 13.38 -1.58 -3.17
C PHE A 137 13.73 -0.09 -3.40
N PRO A 138 14.60 0.27 -4.35
CA PRO A 138 15.11 1.63 -4.46
C PRO A 138 14.02 2.66 -4.72
N ILE A 139 14.00 3.75 -3.96
CA ILE A 139 13.03 4.84 -4.13
C ILE A 139 13.07 5.42 -5.54
N ARG A 140 14.25 5.50 -6.18
CA ARG A 140 14.39 5.99 -7.55
C ARG A 140 13.57 5.17 -8.55
N LEU A 141 13.50 3.84 -8.38
CA LEU A 141 12.67 2.99 -9.25
C LEU A 141 11.18 3.20 -8.97
N GLN A 142 10.80 3.42 -7.71
CA GLN A 142 9.42 3.76 -7.34
C GLN A 142 8.99 5.07 -7.99
N GLN A 143 9.87 6.09 -7.98
CA GLN A 143 9.60 7.38 -8.62
C GLN A 143 9.39 7.22 -10.13
N VAL A 144 10.30 6.54 -10.83
CA VAL A 144 10.15 6.28 -12.28
C VAL A 144 8.80 5.62 -12.59
N LEU A 145 8.37 4.66 -11.78
CA LEU A 145 7.07 4.02 -11.95
C LEU A 145 5.90 5.00 -11.73
N LEU A 146 5.98 5.83 -10.67
CA LEU A 146 4.97 6.84 -10.38
C LEU A 146 4.89 7.94 -11.44
N GLU A 147 6.02 8.33 -12.05
CA GLU A 147 6.07 9.29 -13.16
C GLU A 147 5.26 8.79 -14.37
N VAL A 148 5.31 7.48 -14.62
CA VAL A 148 4.59 6.84 -15.74
C VAL A 148 3.11 6.61 -15.43
N ILE A 149 2.78 6.22 -14.20
CA ILE A 149 1.40 5.86 -13.82
C ILE A 149 0.56 7.09 -13.46
N VAL A 150 1.17 8.12 -12.86
CA VAL A 150 0.47 9.31 -12.36
C VAL A 150 0.92 10.55 -13.12
N ASP A 151 2.03 11.18 -12.71
CA ASP A 151 2.71 12.29 -13.39
C ASP A 151 4.05 12.61 -12.69
N ALA A 152 4.89 13.41 -13.34
CA ALA A 152 6.23 13.74 -12.85
C ALA A 152 6.29 14.72 -11.67
N GLU A 153 5.22 15.50 -11.47
CA GLU A 153 5.10 16.42 -10.33
C GLU A 153 4.80 15.62 -9.06
N TYR A 154 3.91 14.64 -9.18
CA TYR A 154 3.45 13.78 -8.10
C TYR A 154 4.49 12.76 -7.64
N ALA A 155 5.32 12.25 -8.55
CA ALA A 155 6.37 11.29 -8.21
C ALA A 155 7.47 11.85 -7.27
N LYS A 156 7.52 13.17 -7.09
CA LYS A 156 8.53 13.87 -6.28
C LYS A 156 7.98 14.43 -4.96
N LEU A 157 6.66 14.36 -4.75
CA LEU A 157 6.01 14.67 -3.47
C LEU A 157 6.41 13.67 -2.39
#